data_AF-A0A077EH22-F1
#
_entry.id   AF-A0A077EH22-F1
#
_cell.length_a   1.000
_cell.length_b   1.000
_cell.length_c   1.000
_cell.angle_alpha   90.00
_cell.angle_beta   90.00
_cell.angle_gamma   90.00
#
_symmetry.space_group_name_H-M   'P 1'
#
loop_
_entity.id
_entity.type
_entity.pdbx_description
1 polymer ?
#
loop_
_entity_poly.entity_id
_entity_poly.type
_entity_poly.pdbx_seq_one_letter_code
_entity_poly.pdbx_strand_id
1 'polypeptide(L)'
;MLVQDAVDGKPIIHARILVDNEIFYTNDDGKVPLPENAVNIEVFAGNYDKVILKSFSALVKLKPRIRSIKEVQIRNYNNIASLIKSVYKKYGKLYYTKPSLYNAIYKQKNTRNEEISMLLVANMDLWTLDNMYHPIYVRRKDFDSFIQGDLRKIKYYKSIENNTAFNGSSLDSSKDFIGDMFFNYTLYKLDKFVRLKEAKIDGKIIDEDGDLITISFKLFSPKYKVTNTGFFVYHKADKVIIHLEMNYDQGDVKPFKTINDADEEYRYMTTNGEVIFDFYKLNDKYLPSFAHTSGEYYMLYDDQKHTGTFNREITFSQFYKSDNKGLTNKIDFGKKLWKNIQSGEVKATPILLSEEERSFIDENK
;
A
#
# COMPACT_ATOMS: atom_id res chain seq x y z
N MET A 1 -12.62 4.36 -17.03
CA MET A 1 -13.66 3.60 -16.31
C MET A 1 -13.81 4.17 -14.91
N LEU A 2 -15.05 4.26 -14.42
CA LEU A 2 -15.41 4.65 -13.05
C LEU A 2 -15.94 3.42 -12.31
N VAL A 3 -15.46 3.18 -11.10
CA VAL A 3 -15.88 2.08 -10.23
C VAL A 3 -16.56 2.66 -8.99
N GLN A 4 -17.78 2.21 -8.72
CA GLN A 4 -18.61 2.72 -7.64
C GLN A 4 -19.28 1.61 -6.85
N ASP A 5 -19.66 1.91 -5.62
CA ASP A 5 -20.52 1.07 -4.81
C ASP A 5 -21.93 1.02 -5.42
N ALA A 6 -22.47 -0.19 -5.57
CA ALA A 6 -23.81 -0.40 -6.13
C ALA A 6 -24.94 0.11 -5.21
N VAL A 7 -24.69 0.28 -3.91
CA VAL A 7 -25.65 0.68 -2.88
C VAL A 7 -25.74 2.18 -2.75
N ASP A 8 -24.62 2.86 -2.49
CA ASP A 8 -24.61 4.31 -2.21
C ASP A 8 -24.02 5.17 -3.35
N GLY A 9 -23.50 4.53 -4.41
CA GLY A 9 -22.96 5.21 -5.58
C GLY A 9 -21.63 5.92 -5.33
N LYS A 10 -21.02 5.77 -4.15
CA LYS A 10 -19.72 6.39 -3.87
C LYS A 10 -18.61 5.75 -4.71
N PRO A 11 -17.59 6.53 -5.11
CA PRO A 11 -16.40 5.97 -5.73
C PRO A 11 -15.73 4.93 -4.84
N ILE A 12 -15.30 3.82 -5.44
CA ILE A 12 -14.49 2.82 -4.76
C ILE A 12 -13.03 3.13 -5.10
N ILE A 13 -12.29 3.59 -4.09
CA ILE A 13 -10.84 3.78 -4.17
C ILE A 13 -10.13 2.43 -4.17
N HIS A 14 -8.95 2.37 -4.79
CA HIS A 14 -8.09 1.18 -4.80
C HIS A 14 -8.77 -0.12 -5.28
N ALA A 15 -9.85 -0.02 -6.06
CA ALA A 15 -10.33 -1.16 -6.83
C ALA A 15 -9.25 -1.57 -7.85
N ARG A 16 -8.86 -2.85 -7.83
CA ARG A 16 -7.94 -3.48 -8.78
C ARG A 16 -8.67 -3.78 -10.08
N ILE A 17 -8.03 -3.41 -11.18
CA ILE A 17 -8.41 -3.83 -12.52
C ILE A 17 -7.27 -4.65 -13.14
N LEU A 18 -7.58 -5.83 -13.66
CA LEU A 18 -6.65 -6.69 -14.38
C LEU A 18 -7.13 -6.85 -15.83
N VAL A 19 -6.28 -6.46 -16.78
CA VAL A 19 -6.51 -6.57 -18.24
C VAL A 19 -5.22 -7.02 -18.90
N ASP A 20 -5.25 -8.08 -19.71
CA ASP A 20 -4.08 -8.57 -20.46
C ASP A 20 -2.79 -8.75 -19.64
N ASN A 21 -2.93 -9.24 -18.39
CA ASN A 21 -1.86 -9.37 -17.39
C ASN A 21 -1.23 -8.04 -16.90
N GLU A 22 -1.88 -6.92 -17.18
CA GLU A 22 -1.54 -5.60 -16.65
C GLU A 22 -2.53 -5.18 -15.56
N ILE A 23 -1.97 -4.63 -14.49
CA ILE A 23 -2.69 -4.25 -13.29
C ILE A 23 -2.79 -2.73 -13.19
N PHE A 24 -4.02 -2.29 -12.92
CA PHE A 24 -4.36 -0.90 -12.66
C PHE A 24 -5.16 -0.79 -11.36
N TYR A 25 -5.12 0.39 -10.75
CA TYR A 25 -5.92 0.73 -9.58
C TYR A 25 -6.68 2.02 -9.82
N THR A 26 -7.89 2.09 -9.26
CA THR A 26 -8.66 3.34 -9.23
C THR A 26 -8.03 4.36 -8.28
N ASN A 27 -8.09 5.63 -8.69
CA ASN A 27 -7.65 6.76 -7.86
C ASN A 27 -8.71 7.15 -6.80
N ASP A 28 -8.47 8.25 -6.09
CA ASP A 28 -9.35 8.77 -5.04
C ASP A 28 -10.78 9.08 -5.53
N ASP A 29 -10.96 9.30 -6.83
CA ASP A 29 -12.27 9.53 -7.46
C ASP A 29 -12.92 8.24 -7.99
N GLY A 30 -12.35 7.06 -7.68
CA GLY A 30 -12.79 5.76 -8.19
C GLY A 30 -12.58 5.58 -9.70
N LYS A 31 -11.71 6.39 -10.32
CA LYS A 31 -11.49 6.37 -11.78
C LYS A 31 -10.17 5.68 -12.12
N VAL A 32 -10.16 4.98 -13.25
CA VAL A 32 -8.98 4.34 -13.82
C VAL A 32 -8.94 4.55 -15.35
N PRO A 33 -7.78 4.91 -15.93
CA PRO A 33 -7.65 5.02 -17.38
C PRO A 33 -7.48 3.63 -17.99
N LEU A 34 -8.43 3.22 -18.83
CA LEU A 34 -8.38 1.97 -19.59
C LEU A 34 -8.77 2.27 -21.04
N PRO A 35 -8.16 1.57 -22.02
CA PRO A 35 -8.49 1.78 -23.41
C PRO A 35 -9.88 1.20 -23.72
N GLU A 36 -10.64 1.85 -24.60
CA GLU A 36 -12.03 1.45 -24.91
C GLU A 36 -12.14 0.09 -25.61
N ASN A 37 -11.05 -0.39 -26.20
CA ASN A 37 -10.97 -1.73 -26.80
C ASN A 37 -10.53 -2.82 -25.80
N ALA A 38 -10.38 -2.50 -24.51
CA ALA A 38 -10.06 -3.49 -23.49
C ALA A 38 -11.14 -4.59 -23.40
N VAL A 39 -10.71 -5.83 -23.27
CA VAL A 39 -11.55 -7.03 -23.16
C VAL A 39 -11.12 -7.88 -21.97
N ASN A 40 -12.00 -8.78 -21.51
CA ASN A 40 -11.73 -9.70 -20.39
C ASN A 40 -11.20 -9.00 -19.12
N ILE A 41 -11.90 -7.94 -18.71
CA ILE A 41 -11.51 -7.07 -17.61
C ILE A 41 -11.98 -7.69 -16.29
N GLU A 42 -11.06 -8.03 -15.39
CA GLU A 42 -11.39 -8.38 -14.00
C GLU A 42 -11.36 -7.12 -13.14
N VAL A 43 -12.42 -6.88 -12.36
CA VAL A 43 -12.51 -5.81 -11.36
C VAL A 43 -12.70 -6.42 -9.97
N PHE A 44 -11.82 -6.07 -9.04
CA PHE A 44 -11.80 -6.59 -7.67
C PHE A 44 -11.59 -5.47 -6.65
N ALA A 45 -12.34 -5.52 -5.55
CA ALA A 45 -12.09 -4.74 -4.34
C ALA A 45 -12.40 -5.62 -3.13
N GLY A 46 -11.63 -5.50 -2.04
CA GLY A 46 -11.57 -6.48 -0.95
C GLY A 46 -12.92 -6.88 -0.35
N ASN A 47 -13.83 -5.92 -0.16
CA ASN A 47 -15.16 -6.14 0.44
C ASN A 47 -16.29 -6.25 -0.59
N TYR A 48 -15.97 -6.47 -1.87
CA TYR A 48 -16.93 -6.45 -2.97
C TYR A 48 -16.93 -7.75 -3.80
N ASP A 49 -18.07 -8.06 -4.39
CA ASP A 49 -18.18 -9.13 -5.38
C ASP A 49 -17.26 -8.83 -6.56
N LYS A 50 -16.47 -9.83 -6.96
CA LYS A 50 -15.59 -9.72 -8.12
C LYS A 50 -16.42 -9.70 -9.40
N VAL A 51 -16.10 -8.81 -10.32
CA VAL A 51 -16.79 -8.69 -11.62
C VAL A 51 -15.82 -8.99 -12.75
N ILE A 52 -16.28 -9.77 -13.74
CA ILE A 52 -15.54 -10.03 -14.99
C ILE A 52 -16.37 -9.46 -16.14
N LEU A 53 -15.79 -8.52 -16.89
CA LEU A 53 -16.42 -7.88 -18.04
C LEU A 53 -15.80 -8.42 -19.33
N LYS A 54 -16.65 -8.80 -20.31
CA LYS A 54 -16.17 -9.26 -21.62
C LYS A 54 -15.60 -8.13 -22.47
N SER A 55 -16.08 -6.90 -22.27
CA SER A 55 -15.67 -5.69 -22.99
C SER A 55 -15.65 -4.49 -22.05
N PHE A 56 -15.01 -3.41 -22.48
CA PHE A 56 -14.98 -2.14 -21.75
C PHE A 56 -16.38 -1.65 -21.35
N SER A 57 -16.49 -1.13 -20.13
CA SER A 57 -17.62 -0.37 -19.63
C SER A 57 -17.12 0.92 -18.99
N ALA A 58 -17.77 2.04 -19.29
CA ALA A 58 -17.42 3.32 -18.68
C ALA A 58 -17.70 3.34 -17.17
N LEU A 59 -18.72 2.60 -16.71
CA LEU A 59 -19.15 2.51 -15.31
C LEU A 59 -19.26 1.04 -14.86
N VAL A 60 -18.70 0.74 -13.69
CA VAL A 60 -18.82 -0.55 -13.02
C VAL A 60 -19.35 -0.31 -11.62
N LYS A 61 -20.45 -0.98 -11.27
CA LYS A 61 -21.03 -0.94 -9.93
C LYS A 61 -20.74 -2.25 -9.21
N LEU A 62 -19.92 -2.21 -8.18
CA LEU A 62 -19.58 -3.39 -7.39
C LEU A 62 -20.57 -3.56 -6.23
N LYS A 63 -21.03 -4.79 -6.00
CA LYS A 63 -21.91 -5.10 -4.89
C LYS A 63 -21.10 -5.42 -3.63
N PRO A 64 -21.35 -4.78 -2.49
CA PRO A 64 -20.71 -5.15 -1.23
C PRO A 64 -21.03 -6.60 -0.85
N ARG A 65 -20.04 -7.34 -0.37
CA ARG A 65 -20.22 -8.70 0.16
C ARG A 65 -20.90 -8.68 1.52
N ILE A 66 -20.52 -7.71 2.36
CA ILE A 66 -21.11 -7.54 3.68
C ILE A 66 -22.48 -6.90 3.51
N ARG A 67 -23.52 -7.73 3.44
CA ARG A 67 -24.91 -7.25 3.41
C ARG A 67 -25.30 -6.79 4.81
N SER A 68 -25.67 -5.52 4.93
CA SER A 68 -26.52 -5.08 6.03
C SER A 68 -27.90 -5.75 5.87
N ILE A 69 -28.09 -6.93 6.48
CA ILE A 69 -29.31 -7.47 7.12
C ILE A 69 -29.45 -9.02 6.98
N LYS A 70 -29.63 -9.63 8.17
CA LYS A 70 -30.20 -10.93 8.60
C LYS A 70 -29.53 -12.29 8.41
N GLU A 71 -28.69 -12.58 7.41
CA GLU A 71 -28.25 -13.98 7.25
C GLU A 71 -26.81 -14.20 6.78
N VAL A 72 -25.93 -13.20 6.91
CA VAL A 72 -24.51 -13.50 6.98
C VAL A 72 -24.24 -13.95 8.41
N GLN A 73 -23.99 -15.25 8.60
CA GLN A 73 -23.59 -15.80 9.89
C GLN A 73 -22.20 -15.29 10.25
N ILE A 74 -22.11 -14.03 10.70
CA ILE A 74 -20.90 -13.47 11.30
C ILE A 74 -20.54 -14.39 12.46
N ARG A 75 -19.48 -15.16 12.29
CA ARG A 75 -19.08 -16.20 13.25
C ARG A 75 -17.70 -15.90 13.76
N ASN A 76 -17.53 -16.10 15.07
CA ASN A 76 -16.25 -15.90 15.73
C ASN A 76 -15.18 -16.80 15.11
N TYR A 77 -14.00 -16.24 14.91
CA TYR A 77 -12.83 -16.91 14.37
C TYR A 77 -11.66 -16.73 15.33
N ASN A 78 -11.53 -17.67 16.26
CA ASN A 78 -10.54 -17.61 17.34
C ASN A 78 -9.08 -17.86 16.87
N ASN A 79 -8.88 -18.21 15.60
CA ASN A 79 -7.60 -18.69 15.07
C ASN A 79 -6.77 -17.63 14.32
N ILE A 80 -7.08 -16.34 14.46
CA ILE A 80 -6.35 -15.24 13.79
C ILE A 80 -4.83 -15.34 13.98
N ALA A 81 -4.37 -15.51 15.23
CA ALA A 81 -2.95 -15.61 15.53
C ALA A 81 -2.28 -16.78 14.79
N SER A 82 -2.96 -17.93 14.76
CA SER A 82 -2.50 -19.14 14.08
C SER A 82 -2.48 -18.97 12.56
N LEU A 83 -3.47 -18.29 11.99
CA LEU A 83 -3.53 -17.97 10.56
C LEU A 83 -2.35 -17.08 10.15
N ILE A 84 -2.16 -15.94 10.83
CA ILE A 84 -1.07 -14.99 10.57
C ILE A 84 0.28 -15.70 10.67
N LYS A 85 0.50 -16.45 11.75
CA LYS A 85 1.73 -17.23 11.97
C LYS A 85 1.95 -18.28 10.87
N SER A 86 0.90 -18.97 10.44
CA SER A 86 1.00 -20.00 9.40
C SER A 86 1.37 -19.40 8.05
N VAL A 87 0.74 -18.30 7.65
CA VAL A 87 1.04 -17.60 6.40
C VAL A 87 2.46 -17.06 6.43
N TYR A 88 2.85 -16.37 7.52
CA TYR A 88 4.20 -15.85 7.71
C TYR A 88 5.27 -16.94 7.59
N LYS A 89 5.13 -18.04 8.34
CA LYS A 89 6.11 -19.15 8.33
C LYS A 89 6.20 -19.89 7.00
N LYS A 90 5.14 -19.86 6.19
CA LYS A 90 5.08 -20.55 4.90
C LYS A 90 5.18 -19.60 3.71
N TYR A 91 5.55 -18.33 3.93
CA TYR A 91 5.54 -17.29 2.91
C TYR A 91 6.23 -17.72 1.60
N GLY A 92 7.45 -18.26 1.68
CA GLY A 92 8.19 -18.76 0.52
C GLY A 92 7.52 -19.89 -0.27
N LYS A 93 6.60 -20.64 0.34
CA LYS A 93 5.81 -21.67 -0.36
C LYS A 93 4.55 -21.11 -0.99
N LEU A 94 3.95 -20.08 -0.39
CA LEU A 94 2.64 -19.53 -0.78
C LEU A 94 2.76 -18.45 -1.86
N TYR A 95 3.78 -17.59 -1.76
CA TYR A 95 4.01 -16.46 -2.66
C TYR A 95 5.16 -16.76 -3.63
N TYR A 96 5.22 -15.98 -4.71
CA TYR A 96 6.33 -16.05 -5.66
C TYR A 96 7.61 -15.48 -5.01
N THR A 97 8.60 -16.34 -4.77
CA THR A 97 9.85 -15.99 -4.05
C THR A 97 11.09 -16.32 -4.87
N LYS A 98 11.12 -15.80 -6.10
CA LYS A 98 12.29 -15.83 -6.99
C LYS A 98 12.57 -14.39 -7.49
N PRO A 99 13.73 -14.14 -8.10
CA PRO A 99 14.06 -12.82 -8.60
C PRO A 99 12.99 -12.32 -9.56
N SER A 100 12.53 -11.10 -9.31
CA SER A 100 11.37 -10.51 -9.95
C SER A 100 11.72 -9.10 -10.43
N LEU A 101 11.22 -8.75 -11.60
CA LEU A 101 11.23 -7.38 -12.11
C LEU A 101 9.78 -6.96 -12.33
N TYR A 102 9.42 -5.80 -11.80
CA TYR A 102 8.12 -5.19 -12.02
C TYR A 102 8.29 -3.88 -12.77
N ASN A 103 7.44 -3.64 -13.77
CA ASN A 103 7.12 -2.26 -14.12
C ASN A 103 6.03 -1.81 -13.17
N ALA A 104 6.33 -0.80 -12.37
CA ALA A 104 5.51 -0.33 -11.28
C ALA A 104 5.15 1.16 -11.45
N ILE A 105 4.08 1.56 -10.80
CA ILE A 105 3.72 2.96 -10.60
C ILE A 105 3.94 3.26 -9.13
N TYR A 106 4.81 4.22 -8.85
CA TYR A 106 5.01 4.77 -7.52
C TYR A 106 4.22 6.08 -7.42
N LYS A 107 3.41 6.21 -6.37
CA LYS A 107 2.69 7.43 -6.04
C LYS A 107 2.94 7.79 -4.58
N GLN A 108 3.23 9.05 -4.34
CA GLN A 108 3.31 9.62 -3.00
C GLN A 108 2.54 10.92 -2.94
N LYS A 109 1.62 11.02 -1.99
CA LYS A 109 0.86 12.23 -1.66
C LYS A 109 1.07 12.56 -0.20
N ASN A 110 1.54 13.77 0.10
CA ASN A 110 1.64 14.26 1.47
C ASN A 110 0.74 15.49 1.63
N THR A 111 0.14 15.64 2.81
CA THR A 111 -0.57 16.86 3.18
C THR A 111 0.04 17.49 4.42
N ARG A 112 -0.09 18.81 4.54
CA ARG A 112 0.28 19.57 5.72
C ARG A 112 -0.78 20.63 5.97
N ASN A 113 -1.29 20.69 7.21
CA ASN A 113 -2.37 21.59 7.59
C ASN A 113 -3.56 21.51 6.61
N GLU A 114 -3.97 20.29 6.27
CA GLU A 114 -5.12 19.97 5.40
C GLU A 114 -4.93 20.25 3.89
N GLU A 115 -3.78 20.79 3.45
CA GLU A 115 -3.49 21.01 2.03
C GLU A 115 -2.43 20.05 1.50
N ILE A 116 -2.51 19.68 0.22
CA ILE A 116 -1.44 18.87 -0.42
C ILE A 116 -0.14 19.67 -0.39
N SER A 117 0.91 19.08 0.23
CA SER A 117 2.23 19.68 0.29
C SER A 117 3.23 19.05 -0.68
N MET A 118 2.97 17.82 -1.09
CA MET A 118 3.78 17.11 -2.09
C MET A 118 2.95 16.10 -2.87
N LEU A 119 3.17 16.05 -4.17
CA LEU A 119 2.72 14.97 -5.04
C LEU A 119 3.89 14.49 -5.91
N LEU A 120 4.20 13.20 -5.84
CA LEU A 120 5.12 12.51 -6.73
C LEU A 120 4.39 11.33 -7.38
N VAL A 121 4.42 11.27 -8.71
CA VAL A 121 3.94 10.13 -9.48
C VAL A 121 5.01 9.76 -10.50
N ALA A 122 5.48 8.51 -10.45
CA ALA A 122 6.55 8.03 -11.31
C ALA A 122 6.29 6.60 -11.79
N ASN A 123 6.70 6.32 -13.03
CA ASN A 123 6.91 4.95 -13.45
C ASN A 123 8.28 4.50 -12.91
N MET A 124 8.30 3.33 -12.30
CA MET A 124 9.49 2.73 -11.70
C MET A 124 9.68 1.31 -12.24
N ASP A 125 10.93 0.92 -12.49
CA ASP A 125 11.26 -0.51 -12.45
C ASP A 125 11.61 -0.90 -11.02
N LEU A 126 11.01 -1.97 -10.53
CA LEU A 126 11.30 -2.50 -9.22
C LEU A 126 11.80 -3.93 -9.35
N TRP A 127 13.08 -4.15 -9.07
CA TRP A 127 13.67 -5.46 -8.97
C TRP A 127 13.68 -5.92 -7.51
N THR A 128 13.35 -7.19 -7.28
CA THR A 128 13.46 -7.83 -5.96
C THR A 128 14.16 -9.17 -6.09
N LEU A 129 14.94 -9.54 -5.06
CA LEU A 129 15.62 -10.84 -5.01
C LEU A 129 14.62 -12.00 -4.90
N ASP A 130 13.61 -11.86 -4.04
CA ASP A 130 12.66 -12.92 -3.72
C ASP A 130 11.31 -12.39 -3.22
N ASN A 131 10.95 -11.14 -3.51
CA ASN A 131 9.74 -10.47 -2.99
C ASN A 131 9.61 -10.54 -1.45
N MET A 132 10.72 -10.59 -0.73
CA MET A 132 10.72 -10.58 0.74
C MET A 132 11.59 -9.45 1.28
N TYR A 133 11.15 -8.89 2.39
CA TYR A 133 11.96 -8.00 3.21
C TYR A 133 13.07 -8.77 3.93
N HIS A 134 14.30 -8.25 3.84
CA HIS A 134 15.48 -8.82 4.46
C HIS A 134 16.09 -7.88 5.52
N PRO A 135 15.81 -8.08 6.82
CA PRO A 135 16.25 -7.16 7.86
C PRO A 135 17.77 -7.05 8.01
N ILE A 136 18.52 -8.08 7.63
CA ILE A 136 19.98 -8.10 7.72
C ILE A 136 20.59 -7.07 6.75
N TYR A 137 20.09 -7.02 5.52
CA TYR A 137 20.54 -6.08 4.49
C TYR A 137 20.18 -4.64 4.86
N VAL A 138 18.95 -4.42 5.35
CA VAL A 138 18.52 -3.09 5.83
C VAL A 138 19.36 -2.59 7.01
N ARG A 139 19.74 -3.47 7.95
CA ARG A 139 20.64 -3.09 9.06
C ARG A 139 22.01 -2.62 8.56
N ARG A 140 22.49 -3.18 7.44
CA ARG A 140 23.76 -2.83 6.79
C ARG A 140 23.63 -1.64 5.82
N LYS A 141 22.42 -1.09 5.63
CA LYS A 141 22.10 -0.10 4.58
C LYS A 141 22.43 -0.61 3.17
N ASP A 142 22.38 -1.92 2.98
CA ASP A 142 22.71 -2.60 1.73
C ASP A 142 21.41 -3.03 1.03
N PHE A 143 20.60 -2.05 0.65
CA PHE A 143 19.27 -2.31 0.07
C PHE A 143 19.37 -3.08 -1.26
N ASP A 144 20.36 -2.74 -2.08
CA ASP A 144 20.58 -3.30 -3.41
C ASP A 144 20.74 -4.83 -3.42
N SER A 145 21.14 -5.41 -2.29
CA SER A 145 21.23 -6.87 -2.13
C SER A 145 19.87 -7.59 -2.18
N PHE A 146 18.74 -6.88 -2.04
CA PHE A 146 17.42 -7.52 -2.12
C PHE A 146 16.31 -6.69 -2.80
N ILE A 147 16.48 -5.38 -2.93
CA ILE A 147 15.54 -4.48 -3.60
C ILE A 147 16.30 -3.40 -4.36
N GLN A 148 15.91 -3.17 -5.61
CA GLN A 148 16.48 -2.13 -6.47
C GLN A 148 15.35 -1.42 -7.21
N GLY A 149 15.45 -0.11 -7.35
CA GLY A 149 14.47 0.72 -8.06
C GLY A 149 15.13 1.58 -9.12
N ASP A 150 14.48 1.78 -10.27
CA ASP A 150 14.87 2.76 -11.27
C ASP A 150 13.69 3.67 -11.60
N LEU A 151 13.82 4.98 -11.34
CA LEU A 151 12.79 5.98 -11.62
C LEU A 151 12.84 6.37 -13.11
N ARG A 152 12.31 5.50 -13.98
CA ARG A 152 12.37 5.70 -15.44
C ARG A 152 11.70 6.97 -15.95
N LYS A 153 10.55 7.35 -15.40
CA LYS A 153 9.76 8.48 -15.91
C LYS A 153 8.96 9.16 -14.81
N ILE A 154 9.36 10.38 -14.45
CA ILE A 154 8.59 11.23 -13.54
C ILE A 154 7.41 11.83 -14.32
N LYS A 155 6.20 11.49 -13.89
CA LYS A 155 4.95 11.95 -14.53
C LYS A 155 4.52 13.28 -13.94
N TYR A 156 4.55 13.35 -12.61
CA TYR A 156 4.20 14.53 -11.84
C TYR A 156 5.14 14.61 -10.65
N TYR A 157 5.72 15.79 -10.42
CA TYR A 157 6.41 16.10 -9.19
C TYR A 157 6.19 17.58 -8.87
N LYS A 158 5.50 17.85 -7.77
CA LYS A 158 5.34 19.20 -7.21
C LYS A 158 5.45 19.11 -5.70
N SER A 159 6.18 20.04 -5.09
CA SER A 159 6.29 20.19 -3.65
C SER A 159 6.30 21.67 -3.31
N ILE A 160 5.44 22.09 -2.37
CA ILE A 160 5.45 23.47 -1.83
C ILE A 160 6.57 23.66 -0.79
N GLU A 161 7.20 22.57 -0.38
CA GLU A 161 8.08 22.56 0.78
C GLU A 161 9.54 22.88 0.40
N ASN A 162 9.91 23.12 -0.87
CA ASN A 162 11.31 23.38 -1.28
C ASN A 162 12.10 24.42 -0.44
N ASN A 163 11.43 25.25 0.36
CA ASN A 163 12.02 26.23 1.29
C ASN A 163 11.89 25.89 2.79
N THR A 164 11.44 24.70 3.19
CA THR A 164 11.31 24.32 4.61
C THR A 164 12.20 23.13 4.96
N ALA A 165 12.70 23.06 6.19
CA ALA A 165 13.48 21.93 6.66
C ALA A 165 12.65 20.63 6.85
N PHE A 166 11.35 20.66 6.52
CA PHE A 166 10.37 19.60 6.77
C PHE A 166 9.89 18.89 5.50
N ASN A 167 10.73 18.82 4.44
CA ASN A 167 10.31 18.25 3.16
C ASN A 167 10.03 16.76 3.27
N GLY A 168 8.77 16.40 3.06
CA GLY A 168 8.26 15.05 3.25
C GLY A 168 8.36 14.56 4.71
N SER A 169 8.05 13.28 4.89
CA SER A 169 8.08 12.63 6.19
C SER A 169 9.51 12.17 6.53
N SER A 170 9.93 12.28 7.79
CA SER A 170 11.17 11.65 8.27
C SER A 170 11.19 10.12 8.09
N LEU A 171 10.03 9.54 7.80
CA LEU A 171 9.89 8.12 7.49
C LEU A 171 10.25 7.79 6.03
N ASP A 172 10.38 8.76 5.12
CA ASP A 172 10.62 8.56 3.68
C ASP A 172 12.01 7.96 3.34
N SER A 173 12.90 7.82 4.33
CA SER A 173 14.18 7.09 4.22
C SER A 173 14.37 6.07 5.35
N SER A 174 13.28 5.69 6.02
CA SER A 174 13.31 4.79 7.17
C SER A 174 13.38 3.31 6.74
N LYS A 175 13.75 2.46 7.70
CA LYS A 175 13.66 1.00 7.53
C LYS A 175 12.22 0.53 7.31
N ASP A 176 11.27 1.25 7.92
CA ASP A 176 9.84 0.98 7.78
C ASP A 176 9.36 1.29 6.36
N PHE A 177 9.84 2.37 5.73
CA PHE A 177 9.50 2.67 4.34
C PHE A 177 9.82 1.52 3.38
N ILE A 178 11.01 0.91 3.48
CA ILE A 178 11.34 -0.26 2.66
C ILE A 178 10.54 -1.48 3.10
N GLY A 179 10.37 -1.68 4.41
CA GLY A 179 9.57 -2.78 4.95
C GLY A 179 8.12 -2.78 4.46
N ASP A 180 7.50 -1.60 4.40
CA ASP A 180 6.10 -1.42 4.01
C ASP A 180 5.85 -1.70 2.52
N MET A 181 6.89 -1.89 1.70
CA MET A 181 6.77 -2.43 0.34
C MET A 181 6.53 -3.95 0.32
N PHE A 182 6.79 -4.65 1.41
CA PHE A 182 6.79 -6.11 1.46
C PHE A 182 5.80 -6.67 2.48
N PHE A 183 4.88 -7.50 2.02
CA PHE A 183 3.86 -8.07 2.88
C PHE A 183 4.42 -9.00 3.98
N ASN A 184 5.54 -9.69 3.73
CA ASN A 184 6.16 -10.53 4.76
C ASN A 184 6.64 -9.70 5.97
N TYR A 185 6.98 -8.42 5.77
CA TYR A 185 7.31 -7.50 6.86
C TYR A 185 6.07 -7.21 7.73
N THR A 186 4.95 -6.90 7.10
CA THR A 186 3.66 -6.68 7.78
C THR A 186 3.20 -7.93 8.53
N LEU A 187 3.29 -9.11 7.90
CA LEU A 187 3.01 -10.38 8.56
C LEU A 187 3.92 -10.62 9.76
N TYR A 188 5.21 -10.31 9.67
CA TYR A 188 6.13 -10.39 10.80
C TYR A 188 5.72 -9.45 11.95
N LYS A 189 5.37 -8.20 11.64
CA LYS A 189 4.89 -7.21 12.63
C LYS A 189 3.64 -7.75 13.34
N LEU A 190 2.66 -8.26 12.59
CA LEU A 190 1.42 -8.83 13.12
C LEU A 190 1.65 -10.10 13.94
N ASP A 191 2.48 -11.01 13.44
CA ASP A 191 2.86 -12.25 14.12
C ASP A 191 3.58 -11.96 15.46
N LYS A 192 4.39 -10.90 15.52
CA LYS A 192 4.96 -10.40 16.78
C LYS A 192 3.90 -9.77 17.68
N PHE A 193 2.99 -8.98 17.12
CA PHE A 193 1.93 -8.30 17.86
C PHE A 193 1.01 -9.28 18.60
N VAL A 194 0.53 -10.32 17.91
CA VAL A 194 -0.37 -11.34 18.51
C VAL A 194 0.30 -12.18 19.60
N ARG A 195 1.63 -12.14 19.71
CA ARG A 195 2.40 -12.79 20.78
C ARG A 195 2.70 -11.89 21.96
N LEU A 196 2.36 -10.61 21.90
CA LEU A 196 2.59 -9.70 23.02
C LEU A 196 1.77 -10.17 24.22
N LYS A 197 2.39 -10.11 25.41
CA LYS A 197 1.69 -10.36 26.66
C LYS A 197 0.47 -9.44 26.75
N GLU A 198 -0.67 -9.99 27.14
CA GLU A 198 -1.96 -9.28 27.28
C GLU A 198 -2.54 -8.71 25.96
N ALA A 199 -2.01 -9.10 24.80
CA ALA A 199 -2.65 -8.76 23.53
C ALA A 199 -4.06 -9.36 23.47
N LYS A 200 -5.05 -8.52 23.15
CA LYS A 200 -6.42 -8.94 22.89
C LYS A 200 -6.58 -9.15 21.39
N ILE A 201 -7.15 -10.28 21.01
CA ILE A 201 -7.29 -10.70 19.62
C ILE A 201 -8.75 -11.10 19.43
N ASP A 202 -9.45 -10.37 18.57
CA ASP A 202 -10.79 -10.70 18.11
C ASP A 202 -10.76 -10.93 16.60
N GLY A 203 -11.56 -11.88 16.14
CA GLY A 203 -11.61 -12.27 14.74
C GLY A 203 -12.99 -12.78 14.39
N LYS A 204 -13.51 -12.42 13.22
CA LYS A 204 -14.81 -12.89 12.74
C LYS A 204 -14.76 -13.15 11.25
N ILE A 205 -15.28 -14.30 10.83
CA ILE A 205 -15.60 -14.53 9.42
C ILE A 205 -16.86 -13.71 9.13
N ILE A 206 -16.72 -12.78 8.19
CA ILE A 206 -17.78 -11.83 7.80
C ILE A 206 -18.34 -12.11 6.41
N ASP A 207 -17.69 -13.01 5.66
CA ASP A 207 -18.13 -13.47 4.34
C ASP A 207 -17.40 -14.77 3.97
N GLU A 208 -18.06 -15.62 3.20
CA GLU A 208 -17.51 -16.88 2.68
C GLU A 208 -18.17 -17.22 1.34
N ASP A 209 -17.36 -17.27 0.29
CA ASP A 209 -17.77 -17.61 -1.08
C ASP A 209 -16.80 -18.65 -1.66
N GLY A 210 -17.28 -19.88 -1.85
CA GLY A 210 -16.48 -20.99 -2.34
C GLY A 210 -15.22 -21.21 -1.50
N ASP A 211 -14.05 -20.98 -2.11
CA ASP A 211 -12.75 -21.08 -1.46
C ASP A 211 -12.26 -19.79 -0.78
N LEU A 212 -12.96 -18.67 -0.96
CA LEU A 212 -12.58 -17.39 -0.37
C LEU A 212 -13.35 -17.16 0.93
N ILE A 213 -12.65 -16.73 1.97
CA ILE A 213 -13.26 -16.25 3.21
C ILE A 213 -12.73 -14.87 3.55
N THR A 214 -13.61 -13.98 3.96
CA THR A 214 -13.26 -12.66 4.46
C THR A 214 -13.28 -12.70 5.98
N ILE A 215 -12.14 -12.40 6.60
CA ILE A 215 -11.95 -12.47 8.05
C ILE A 215 -11.63 -11.08 8.57
N SER A 216 -12.59 -10.44 9.25
CA SER A 216 -12.31 -9.24 10.04
C SER A 216 -11.49 -9.59 11.29
N PHE A 217 -10.67 -8.65 11.74
CA PHE A 217 -9.90 -8.78 12.97
C PHE A 217 -9.80 -7.45 13.73
N LYS A 218 -9.60 -7.56 15.04
CA LYS A 218 -9.19 -6.47 15.93
C LYS A 218 -8.11 -6.97 16.88
N LEU A 219 -6.93 -6.40 16.78
CA LEU A 219 -5.79 -6.68 17.64
C LEU A 219 -5.52 -5.45 18.51
N PHE A 220 -5.49 -5.63 19.82
CA PHE A 220 -5.23 -4.53 20.76
C PHE A 220 -4.11 -4.89 21.72
N SER A 221 -3.16 -3.98 21.89
CA SER A 221 -2.11 -4.11 22.90
C SER A 221 -2.34 -3.10 24.03
N PRO A 222 -2.77 -3.55 25.23
CA PRO A 222 -2.92 -2.65 26.39
C PRO A 222 -1.62 -1.94 26.75
N LYS A 223 -0.48 -2.66 26.66
CA LYS A 223 0.85 -2.15 27.00
C LYS A 223 1.27 -0.98 26.12
N TYR A 224 1.06 -1.09 24.81
CA TYR A 224 1.49 -0.08 23.84
C TYR A 224 0.38 0.88 23.45
N LYS A 225 -0.86 0.63 23.88
CA LYS A 225 -2.06 1.37 23.47
C LYS A 225 -2.20 1.48 21.95
N VAL A 226 -1.89 0.38 21.26
CA VAL A 226 -2.00 0.29 19.80
C VAL A 226 -3.16 -0.64 19.46
N THR A 227 -4.01 -0.20 18.55
CA THR A 227 -5.08 -1.00 17.95
C THR A 227 -4.78 -1.23 16.48
N ASN A 228 -4.95 -2.45 15.99
CA ASN A 228 -4.98 -2.76 14.57
C ASN A 228 -6.34 -3.40 14.25
N THR A 229 -7.10 -2.81 13.33
CA THR A 229 -8.40 -3.31 12.89
C THR A 229 -8.42 -3.41 11.39
N GLY A 230 -8.99 -4.48 10.85
CA GLY A 230 -9.01 -4.68 9.42
C GLY A 230 -9.64 -5.99 9.03
N PHE A 231 -9.33 -6.45 7.82
CA PHE A 231 -9.72 -7.76 7.35
C PHE A 231 -8.69 -8.38 6.41
N PHE A 232 -8.74 -9.70 6.31
CA PHE A 232 -8.05 -10.49 5.29
C PHE A 232 -9.07 -11.10 4.34
N VAL A 233 -8.76 -11.16 3.05
CA VAL A 233 -9.37 -12.16 2.15
C VAL A 233 -8.41 -13.34 2.06
N TYR A 234 -8.88 -14.52 2.45
CA TYR A 234 -8.08 -15.73 2.56
C TYR A 234 -8.61 -16.82 1.62
N HIS A 235 -7.72 -17.43 0.84
CA HIS A 235 -8.03 -18.57 -0.01
C HIS A 235 -7.80 -19.87 0.77
N LYS A 236 -8.88 -20.64 1.03
CA LYS A 236 -8.87 -21.85 1.85
C LYS A 236 -8.00 -22.97 1.29
N ALA A 237 -8.16 -23.31 0.01
CA ALA A 237 -7.40 -24.38 -0.62
C ALA A 237 -5.89 -24.08 -0.66
N ASP A 238 -5.53 -22.89 -1.14
CA ASP A 238 -4.13 -22.45 -1.28
C ASP A 238 -3.49 -22.02 0.05
N LYS A 239 -4.30 -21.76 1.07
CA LYS A 239 -3.89 -21.33 2.42
C LYS A 239 -3.10 -20.03 2.45
N VAL A 240 -3.57 -19.05 1.68
CA VAL A 240 -2.87 -17.78 1.43
C VAL A 240 -3.80 -16.59 1.67
N ILE A 241 -3.23 -15.48 2.13
CA ILE A 241 -3.93 -14.19 2.19
C ILE A 241 -3.73 -13.51 0.83
N ILE A 242 -4.83 -13.19 0.15
CA ILE A 242 -4.80 -12.55 -1.17
C ILE A 242 -5.09 -11.05 -1.13
N HIS A 243 -5.63 -10.58 -0.01
CA HIS A 243 -5.86 -9.17 0.28
C HIS A 243 -5.78 -8.94 1.79
N LEU A 244 -5.13 -7.85 2.19
CA LEU A 244 -5.15 -7.28 3.54
C LEU A 244 -5.51 -5.81 3.42
N GLU A 245 -6.45 -5.35 4.23
CA GLU A 245 -6.67 -3.94 4.52
C GLU A 245 -6.71 -3.79 6.05
N MET A 246 -5.85 -2.93 6.57
CA MET A 246 -5.63 -2.78 8.00
C MET A 246 -5.45 -1.32 8.37
N ASN A 247 -6.29 -0.85 9.27
CA ASN A 247 -6.12 0.41 9.98
C ASN A 247 -5.35 0.19 11.28
N TYR A 248 -4.43 1.08 11.59
CA TYR A 248 -3.78 1.16 12.89
C TYR A 248 -4.13 2.46 13.59
N ASP A 249 -4.31 2.40 14.90
CA ASP A 249 -4.47 3.53 15.80
C ASP A 249 -3.35 3.51 16.82
N GLN A 250 -2.54 4.57 16.79
CA GLN A 250 -1.45 4.82 17.73
C GLN A 250 -1.59 6.20 18.39
N GLY A 251 -2.78 6.81 18.40
CA GLY A 251 -2.98 8.18 18.91
C GLY A 251 -2.53 8.39 20.36
N ASP A 252 -2.52 7.32 21.15
CA ASP A 252 -2.09 7.30 22.55
C ASP A 252 -0.58 7.07 22.77
N VAL A 253 0.19 6.83 21.70
CA VAL A 253 1.65 6.65 21.78
C VAL A 253 2.32 8.04 21.94
N LYS A 254 3.49 8.09 22.57
CA LYS A 254 4.20 9.36 22.79
C LYS A 254 5.04 9.73 21.56
N PRO A 255 5.10 11.02 21.18
CA PRO A 255 6.04 11.50 20.18
C PRO A 255 7.49 11.13 20.51
N PHE A 256 8.29 10.91 19.48
CA PHE A 256 9.74 10.73 19.61
C PHE A 256 10.50 11.94 19.09
N LYS A 257 11.68 12.18 19.66
CA LYS A 257 12.60 13.22 19.18
C LYS A 257 13.31 12.77 17.91
N THR A 258 13.46 13.67 16.96
CA THR A 258 14.21 13.44 15.72
C THR A 258 14.80 14.76 15.21
N ILE A 259 15.63 14.67 14.17
CA ILE A 259 16.38 15.79 13.60
C ILE A 259 16.12 15.79 12.08
N ASN A 260 15.92 16.96 11.50
CA ASN A 260 15.67 17.09 10.07
C ASN A 260 16.97 17.24 9.25
N ASP A 261 16.84 17.43 7.92
CA ASP A 261 17.98 17.57 7.02
C ASP A 261 18.81 18.86 7.28
N ALA A 262 18.29 19.80 8.08
CA ALA A 262 18.93 21.06 8.46
C ALA A 262 19.48 21.04 9.90
N ASP A 263 19.62 19.86 10.51
CA ASP A 263 20.06 19.66 11.90
C ASP A 263 19.16 20.28 12.98
N GLU A 264 17.88 20.57 12.66
CA GLU A 264 16.93 21.10 13.64
C GLU A 264 16.20 19.97 14.37
N GLU A 265 16.15 20.06 15.71
CA GLU A 265 15.42 19.12 16.55
C GLU A 265 13.91 19.38 16.54
N TYR A 266 13.12 18.32 16.44
CA TYR A 266 11.66 18.38 16.59
C TYR A 266 11.10 17.08 17.17
N ARG A 267 9.83 17.10 17.57
CA ARG A 267 9.10 15.88 17.97
C ARG A 267 8.17 15.44 16.85
N TYR A 268 8.22 14.17 16.50
CA TYR A 268 7.39 13.57 15.46
C TYR A 268 6.54 12.45 16.04
N MET A 269 5.33 12.31 15.50
CA MET A 269 4.39 11.27 15.89
C MET A 269 3.51 10.85 14.70
N THR A 270 3.47 9.57 14.40
CA THR A 270 2.41 8.97 13.55
C THR A 270 1.23 8.56 14.43
N THR A 271 0.01 8.92 14.06
CA THR A 271 -1.19 8.57 14.83
C THR A 271 -1.92 7.40 14.19
N ASN A 272 -2.89 7.70 13.33
CA ASN A 272 -3.70 6.71 12.65
C ASN A 272 -3.13 6.45 11.27
N GLY A 273 -3.48 5.33 10.66
CA GLY A 273 -3.13 5.09 9.28
C GLY A 273 -3.60 3.75 8.79
N GLU A 274 -3.24 3.45 7.56
CA GLU A 274 -3.75 2.33 6.80
C GLU A 274 -2.61 1.59 6.10
N VAL A 275 -2.76 0.27 5.99
CA VAL A 275 -1.88 -0.61 5.24
C VAL A 275 -2.75 -1.51 4.37
N ILE A 276 -2.51 -1.50 3.06
CA ILE A 276 -3.19 -2.38 2.11
C ILE A 276 -2.15 -3.20 1.34
N PHE A 277 -2.42 -4.49 1.20
CA PHE A 277 -1.71 -5.35 0.27
C PHE A 277 -2.69 -6.15 -0.56
N ASP A 278 -2.46 -6.19 -1.87
CA ASP A 278 -3.18 -7.06 -2.79
C ASP A 278 -2.26 -8.03 -3.51
N PHE A 279 -2.83 -9.19 -3.83
CA PHE A 279 -2.19 -10.22 -4.62
C PHE A 279 -3.10 -10.73 -5.72
N TYR A 280 -2.50 -11.08 -6.84
CA TYR A 280 -3.15 -11.85 -7.89
C TYR A 280 -2.40 -13.16 -8.11
N LYS A 281 -3.11 -14.14 -8.65
CA LYS A 281 -2.55 -15.46 -8.93
C LYS A 281 -2.02 -15.47 -10.36
N LEU A 282 -0.74 -15.81 -10.52
CA LEU A 282 -0.13 -16.09 -11.82
C LEU A 282 0.41 -17.52 -11.78
N ASN A 283 -0.20 -18.40 -12.58
CA ASN A 283 0.00 -19.85 -12.49
C ASN A 283 -0.35 -20.39 -11.09
N ASP A 284 0.60 -21.01 -10.39
CA ASP A 284 0.48 -21.65 -9.09
C ASP A 284 0.98 -20.77 -7.92
N LYS A 285 1.33 -19.50 -8.18
CA LYS A 285 1.90 -18.58 -7.19
C LYS A 285 1.16 -17.25 -7.14
N TYR A 286 1.22 -16.63 -5.96
CA TYR A 286 0.66 -15.31 -5.70
C TYR A 286 1.76 -14.26 -5.79
N LEU A 287 1.49 -13.23 -6.59
CA LEU A 287 2.36 -12.08 -6.82
C LEU A 287 1.72 -10.82 -6.22
N PRO A 288 2.51 -9.90 -5.65
CA PRO A 288 1.99 -8.61 -5.22
C PRO A 288 1.45 -7.86 -6.43
N SER A 289 0.29 -7.22 -6.27
CA SER A 289 -0.28 -6.26 -7.23
C SER A 289 -0.33 -4.85 -6.67
N PHE A 290 -0.41 -4.72 -5.34
CA PHE A 290 -0.45 -3.42 -4.66
C PHE A 290 0.21 -3.49 -3.29
N ALA A 291 0.91 -2.43 -2.94
CA ALA A 291 1.33 -2.13 -1.59
C ALA A 291 1.00 -0.66 -1.31
N HIS A 292 0.25 -0.41 -0.25
CA HIS A 292 -0.12 0.93 0.17
C HIS A 292 0.12 1.10 1.65
N THR A 293 0.61 2.28 2.02
CA THR A 293 0.72 2.69 3.41
C THR A 293 0.45 4.17 3.51
N SER A 294 -0.49 4.52 4.37
CA SER A 294 -0.81 5.90 4.70
C SER A 294 -0.80 6.11 6.21
N GLY A 295 -0.65 7.36 6.62
CA GLY A 295 -0.78 7.71 8.02
C GLY A 295 -0.91 9.20 8.24
N GLU A 296 -1.64 9.53 9.29
CA GLU A 296 -1.66 10.84 9.92
C GLU A 296 -0.41 11.02 10.77
N TYR A 297 0.08 12.26 10.83
CA TYR A 297 1.14 12.63 11.73
C TYR A 297 0.95 14.02 12.29
N TYR A 298 1.67 14.30 13.38
CA TYR A 298 1.95 15.67 13.79
C TYR A 298 3.40 15.86 14.18
N MET A 299 3.84 17.10 14.04
CA MET A 299 5.16 17.57 14.41
C MET A 299 5.02 18.70 15.42
N LEU A 300 5.86 18.68 16.45
CA LEU A 300 6.02 19.80 17.37
C LEU A 300 7.38 20.44 17.09
N TYR A 301 7.36 21.66 16.58
CA TYR A 301 8.53 22.46 16.24
C TYR A 301 8.24 23.93 16.55
N ASP A 302 9.19 24.62 17.17
CA ASP A 302 9.07 26.05 17.56
C ASP A 302 7.74 26.37 18.29
N ASP A 303 7.38 25.54 19.28
CA ASP A 303 6.11 25.59 20.03
C ASP A 303 4.82 25.50 19.19
N GLN A 304 4.93 25.21 17.89
CA GLN A 304 3.80 24.99 16.98
C GLN A 304 3.55 23.50 16.73
N LYS A 305 2.27 23.16 16.60
CA LYS A 305 1.81 21.84 16.15
C LYS A 305 1.47 21.91 14.68
N HIS A 306 2.20 21.17 13.86
CA HIS A 306 1.87 20.96 12.45
C HIS A 306 1.27 19.57 12.28
N THR A 307 0.12 19.47 11.62
CA THR A 307 -0.51 18.19 11.28
C THR A 307 -0.32 17.90 9.81
N GLY A 308 -0.36 16.62 9.45
CA GLY A 308 -0.27 16.21 8.06
C GLY A 308 -0.61 14.76 7.85
N THR A 309 -0.60 14.35 6.59
CA THR A 309 -0.72 12.95 6.19
C THR A 309 0.39 12.59 5.23
N PHE A 310 0.77 11.32 5.22
CA PHE A 310 1.54 10.72 4.15
C PHE A 310 0.72 9.58 3.56
N ASN A 311 0.76 9.43 2.25
CA ASN A 311 0.19 8.32 1.50
C ASN A 311 1.24 7.88 0.48
N ARG A 312 1.55 6.58 0.48
CA ARG A 312 2.50 5.95 -0.44
C ARG A 312 1.88 4.70 -1.03
N GLU A 313 1.91 4.62 -2.36
CA GLU A 313 1.32 3.54 -3.12
C GLU A 313 2.33 3.00 -4.14
N ILE A 314 2.38 1.68 -4.26
CA ILE A 314 3.08 0.96 -5.33
C ILE A 314 2.08 0.06 -6.02
N THR A 315 1.76 0.37 -7.27
CA THR A 315 1.06 -0.56 -8.17
C THR A 315 2.11 -1.38 -8.91
N PHE A 316 2.10 -2.70 -8.74
CA PHE A 316 2.96 -3.63 -9.46
C PHE A 316 2.30 -3.99 -10.80
N SER A 317 2.33 -3.05 -11.76
CA SER A 317 1.53 -3.11 -12.98
C SER A 317 1.81 -4.31 -13.88
N GLN A 318 3.08 -4.65 -14.10
CA GLN A 318 3.48 -5.80 -14.92
C GLN A 318 4.60 -6.58 -14.23
N PHE A 319 4.60 -7.90 -14.42
CA PHE A 319 5.55 -8.81 -13.80
C PHE A 319 6.41 -9.55 -14.83
N TYR A 320 7.71 -9.62 -14.54
CA TYR A 320 8.69 -10.39 -15.28
C TYR A 320 9.53 -11.22 -14.32
N LYS A 321 9.79 -12.48 -14.69
CA LYS A 321 10.83 -13.27 -14.02
C LYS A 321 12.19 -12.61 -14.32
N SER A 322 13.02 -12.47 -13.31
CA SER A 322 14.35 -11.86 -13.45
C SER A 322 15.46 -12.84 -13.06
N ASP A 323 16.71 -12.42 -13.23
CA ASP A 323 17.89 -13.04 -12.64
C ASP A 323 18.43 -12.22 -11.45
N ASN A 324 19.55 -12.67 -10.89
CA ASN A 324 20.23 -12.05 -9.74
C ASN A 324 21.09 -10.82 -10.11
N LYS A 325 21.12 -10.38 -11.38
CA LYS A 325 21.96 -9.23 -11.78
C LYS A 325 21.37 -7.91 -11.31
N GLY A 326 20.05 -7.85 -11.13
CA GLY A 326 19.34 -6.63 -10.76
C GLY A 326 19.24 -5.63 -11.91
N LEU A 327 19.05 -4.36 -11.57
CA LEU A 327 18.94 -3.22 -12.47
C LEU A 327 20.31 -2.63 -12.79
N THR A 328 20.47 -2.11 -14.00
CA THR A 328 21.69 -1.40 -14.42
C THR A 328 21.76 0.00 -13.81
N ASN A 329 20.64 0.72 -13.84
CA ASN A 329 20.47 2.00 -13.16
C ASN A 329 19.68 1.77 -11.89
N LYS A 330 20.14 2.30 -10.77
CA LYS A 330 19.49 2.13 -9.47
C LYS A 330 19.51 3.42 -8.69
N ILE A 331 18.38 3.71 -8.06
CA ILE A 331 18.23 4.81 -7.12
C ILE A 331 18.81 4.42 -5.76
N ASP A 332 19.15 5.43 -4.98
CA ASP A 332 19.61 5.26 -3.60
C ASP A 332 18.40 5.25 -2.66
N PHE A 333 17.98 4.05 -2.24
CA PHE A 333 16.93 3.84 -1.22
C PHE A 333 17.32 4.32 0.18
N GLY A 334 18.60 4.67 0.42
CA GLY A 334 19.03 5.35 1.65
C GLY A 334 18.62 6.82 1.70
N LYS A 335 18.11 7.37 0.59
CA LYS A 335 17.61 8.75 0.48
C LYS A 335 16.11 8.75 0.22
N LYS A 336 15.49 9.91 0.51
CA LYS A 336 14.13 10.23 0.05
C LYS A 336 14.04 10.02 -1.47
N LEU A 337 13.00 9.35 -1.95
CA LEU A 337 12.89 8.95 -3.36
C LEU A 337 13.04 10.12 -4.33
N TRP A 338 12.41 11.27 -4.05
CA TRP A 338 12.48 12.43 -4.93
C TRP A 338 13.89 13.05 -5.02
N LYS A 339 14.79 12.78 -4.07
CA LYS A 339 16.21 13.19 -4.16
C LYS A 339 16.98 12.40 -5.24
N ASN A 340 16.39 11.35 -5.81
CA ASN A 340 16.95 10.60 -6.94
C ASN A 340 16.48 11.11 -8.31
N ILE A 341 15.56 12.10 -8.35
CA ILE A 341 15.05 12.65 -9.61
C ILE A 341 16.09 13.58 -10.24
N GLN A 342 16.47 13.29 -11.49
CA GLN A 342 17.37 14.17 -12.24
C GLN A 342 16.63 15.43 -12.73
N SER A 343 17.31 16.58 -12.69
CA SER A 343 16.74 17.86 -13.14
C SER A 343 16.31 17.78 -14.62
N GLY A 344 15.02 18.01 -14.89
CA GLY A 344 14.47 18.08 -16.26
C GLY A 344 13.73 16.83 -16.76
N GLU A 345 13.64 15.74 -16.00
CA GLU A 345 12.99 14.48 -16.43
C GLU A 345 11.47 14.39 -16.18
N VAL A 346 10.75 15.51 -16.16
CA VAL A 346 9.29 15.48 -16.08
C VAL A 346 8.72 15.30 -17.48
N LYS A 347 8.24 14.08 -17.78
CA LYS A 347 7.60 13.78 -19.06
C LYS A 347 6.12 13.48 -18.81
N ALA A 348 5.27 14.46 -19.12
CA ALA A 348 3.82 14.32 -19.05
C ALA A 348 3.35 13.06 -19.81
N THR A 349 2.67 12.16 -19.11
CA THR A 349 1.93 11.03 -19.71
C THR A 349 0.76 10.69 -18.79
N PRO A 350 -0.34 10.12 -19.29
CA PRO A 350 -1.60 10.05 -18.57
C PRO A 350 -1.57 8.94 -17.53
N ILE A 351 -1.13 9.25 -16.32
CA ILE A 351 -1.74 8.66 -15.12
C ILE A 351 -2.87 9.61 -14.74
N LEU A 352 -4.05 9.05 -14.48
CA LEU A 352 -5.23 9.82 -14.12
C LEU A 352 -5.12 10.26 -12.66
N LEU A 353 -4.77 11.52 -12.46
CA LEU A 353 -4.82 12.17 -11.16
C LEU A 353 -6.27 12.29 -10.67
N SER A 354 -6.48 12.31 -9.36
CA SER A 354 -7.76 12.74 -8.80
C SER A 354 -8.02 14.23 -9.07
N GLU A 355 -9.26 14.68 -8.89
CA GLU A 355 -9.61 16.10 -9.02
C GLU A 355 -8.81 17.00 -8.07
N GLU A 356 -8.59 16.55 -6.83
CA GLU A 356 -7.76 17.23 -5.82
C GLU A 356 -6.29 17.34 -6.28
N GLU A 357 -5.70 16.22 -6.71
CA GLU A 357 -4.32 16.15 -7.18
C GLU A 357 -4.10 16.99 -8.44
N ARG A 358 -5.10 17.00 -9.33
CA ARG A 358 -5.05 17.79 -10.56
C ARG A 358 -5.05 19.28 -10.23
N SER A 359 -5.91 19.70 -9.31
CA SER A 359 -5.97 21.07 -8.83
C SER A 359 -4.62 21.50 -8.25
N PHE A 360 -4.03 20.68 -7.37
CA PHE A 360 -2.70 20.94 -6.83
C PHE A 360 -1.63 21.06 -7.91
N ILE A 361 -1.63 20.22 -8.94
CA ILE A 361 -0.63 20.29 -10.02
C ILE A 361 -0.82 21.53 -10.91
N ASP A 362 -2.07 21.94 -11.15
CA ASP A 362 -2.38 23.06 -12.05
C ASP A 362 -2.30 24.44 -11.37
N GLU A 363 -2.38 24.51 -10.04
CA GLU A 363 -2.10 25.74 -9.27
C GLU A 363 -0.65 26.23 -9.55
N ASN A 364 -0.51 27.48 -9.97
CA ASN A 364 0.75 28.14 -10.37
C ASN A 364 1.44 27.60 -11.65
N LYS A 365 0.66 27.23 -12.67
CA LYS A 365 1.16 27.25 -14.06
C LYS A 365 1.16 28.64 -14.67
#